data_AF-A0A8T0R6W2-F1
#
_entry.id   AF-A0A8T0R6W2-F1
#
_cell.length_a   1.000
_cell.length_b   1.000
_cell.length_c   1.000
_cell.angle_alpha   90.00
_cell.angle_beta   90.00
_cell.angle_gamma   90.00
#
_symmetry.space_group_name_H-M   'P 1'
#
loop_
_entity.id
_entity.type
_entity.pdbx_description
1 polymer ?
#
loop_
_entity_poly.entity_id
_entity_poly.type
_entity_poly.pdbx_seq_one_letter_code
_entity_poly.pdbx_strand_id
1 'polypeptide(L)'
;MAAAAAAVSSPRPSPLPQPTTTNATFVTFPRRPLPAAAATLALSAPSPPCARGSALVPAANPKYHNAKVDAGDEDVDGEELLRRFTWQVSRAGVMEEIRRRRRHEDARDRRKRKARSAARKFRRRLILNSL
;
A
#
# COMPACT_ATOMS: atom_id res chain seq x y z
N MET A 1 -42.73 55.76 -12.30
CA MET A 1 -41.51 55.44 -11.53
C MET A 1 -41.91 55.19 -10.09
N ALA A 2 -41.76 53.96 -9.60
CA ALA A 2 -41.79 53.65 -8.16
C ALA A 2 -41.06 52.31 -7.98
N ALA A 3 -39.82 52.40 -7.49
CA ALA A 3 -38.94 51.25 -7.26
C ALA A 3 -39.30 50.57 -5.93
N ALA A 4 -39.58 49.27 -5.98
CA ALA A 4 -39.77 48.45 -4.78
C ALA A 4 -38.40 48.06 -4.22
N ALA A 5 -38.06 48.58 -3.05
CA ALA A 5 -36.82 48.28 -2.35
C ALA A 5 -36.82 46.83 -1.82
N ALA A 6 -35.89 46.02 -2.31
CA ALA A 6 -35.66 44.67 -1.83
C ALA A 6 -34.97 44.70 -0.46
N ALA A 7 -35.64 44.18 0.57
CA ALA A 7 -35.08 44.00 1.90
C ALA A 7 -34.06 42.85 1.88
N VAL A 8 -32.77 43.18 2.01
CA VAL A 8 -31.68 42.23 2.21
C VAL A 8 -31.75 41.71 3.64
N SER A 9 -32.23 40.48 3.80
CA SER A 9 -32.16 39.75 5.07
C SER A 9 -30.74 39.24 5.29
N SER A 10 -29.97 39.89 6.17
CA SER A 10 -28.68 39.39 6.63
C SER A 10 -28.83 38.09 7.44
N PRO A 11 -27.98 37.07 7.25
CA PRO A 11 -28.03 35.87 8.07
C PRO A 11 -27.43 36.14 9.46
N ARG A 12 -28.20 35.78 10.48
CA ARG A 12 -27.82 35.76 11.90
C ARG A 12 -26.57 34.89 12.10
N PRO A 13 -25.54 35.34 12.84
CA PRO A 13 -24.38 34.50 13.13
C PRO A 13 -24.78 33.37 14.10
N SER A 14 -24.54 32.12 13.68
CA SER A 14 -24.71 30.93 14.50
C SER A 14 -23.73 30.95 15.69
N PRO A 15 -24.16 30.61 16.91
CA PRO A 15 -23.23 30.49 18.04
C PRO A 15 -22.29 29.30 17.82
N LEU A 16 -20.99 29.56 17.98
CA LEU A 16 -19.93 28.56 17.91
C LEU A 16 -20.06 27.55 19.06
N PRO A 17 -19.90 26.24 18.82
CA PRO A 17 -19.86 25.25 19.89
C PRO A 17 -18.57 25.43 20.72
N GLN A 18 -18.74 25.65 22.03
CA GLN A 18 -17.64 25.72 22.98
C GLN A 18 -17.02 24.32 23.19
N PRO A 19 -15.68 24.20 23.28
CA PRO A 19 -15.04 22.93 23.58
C PRO A 19 -15.30 22.56 25.04
N THR A 20 -16.08 21.50 25.26
CA THR A 20 -16.17 20.86 26.57
C THR A 20 -14.82 20.23 26.89
N THR A 21 -14.15 20.73 27.92
CA THR A 21 -12.90 20.20 28.44
C THR A 21 -13.14 18.81 29.03
N THR A 22 -12.99 17.78 28.19
CA THR A 22 -12.93 16.39 28.62
C THR A 22 -11.65 16.20 29.41
N ASN A 23 -11.78 15.84 30.70
CA ASN A 23 -10.66 15.50 31.57
C ASN A 23 -9.83 14.37 30.95
N ALA A 24 -8.68 14.75 30.36
CA ALA A 24 -7.71 13.82 29.83
C ALA A 24 -7.09 13.03 31.00
N THR A 25 -7.55 11.81 31.21
CA THR A 25 -6.95 10.88 32.16
C THR A 25 -5.65 10.40 31.55
N PHE A 26 -4.53 10.96 31.98
CA PHE A 26 -3.19 10.53 31.57
C PHE A 26 -2.92 9.15 32.18
N VAL A 27 -2.78 8.14 31.31
CA VAL A 27 -2.32 6.81 31.74
C VAL A 27 -0.80 6.80 31.61
N THR A 28 -0.11 6.71 32.75
CA THR A 28 1.34 6.58 32.81
C THR A 28 1.73 5.15 32.50
N PHE A 29 2.40 4.91 31.38
CA PHE A 29 3.00 3.61 31.08
C PHE A 29 4.32 3.46 31.85
N PRO A 30 4.62 2.29 32.47
CA PRO A 30 5.91 2.08 33.10
C PRO A 30 7.02 2.11 32.03
N ARG A 31 7.93 3.07 32.14
CA ARG A 31 9.15 3.10 31.34
C ARG A 31 10.06 1.97 31.80
N ARG A 32 10.23 0.97 30.92
CA ARG A 32 11.27 -0.06 31.05
C ARG A 32 12.65 0.63 31.10
N PRO A 33 13.51 0.37 32.10
CA PRO A 33 14.87 0.90 32.08
C PRO A 33 15.65 0.26 30.92
N LEU A 34 16.26 1.13 30.12
CA LEU A 34 17.15 0.78 29.02
C LEU A 34 18.46 0.22 29.63
N PRO A 35 18.92 -1.01 29.29
CA PRO A 35 20.26 -1.41 29.69
C PRO A 35 21.26 -0.51 28.96
N ALA A 36 22.10 0.16 29.74
CA ALA A 36 23.26 0.90 29.26
C ALA A 36 24.29 -0.09 28.70
N ALA A 37 24.09 -0.54 27.47
CA ALA A 37 25.14 -1.15 26.67
C ALA A 37 25.81 -0.03 25.90
N ALA A 38 27.04 0.30 26.30
CA ALA A 38 27.91 1.21 25.57
C ALA A 38 27.97 0.77 24.09
N ALA A 39 27.40 1.59 23.20
CA ALA A 39 27.47 1.38 21.78
C ALA A 39 28.88 1.76 21.32
N THR A 40 29.81 0.80 21.35
CA THR A 40 31.10 0.92 20.66
C THR A 40 30.81 0.85 19.16
N LEU A 41 30.70 2.02 18.52
CA LEU A 41 30.63 2.14 17.07
C LEU A 41 32.01 1.80 16.49
N ALA A 42 32.26 0.51 16.23
CA ALA A 42 33.41 0.10 15.45
C ALA A 42 33.15 0.39 13.96
N LEU A 43 33.60 1.55 13.48
CA LEU A 43 33.78 1.83 12.06
C LEU A 43 35.13 1.25 11.60
N SER A 44 35.12 0.23 10.74
CA SER A 44 36.24 -0.22 9.87
C SER A 44 35.81 -1.53 9.19
N ALA A 45 35.88 -1.81 7.89
CA ALA A 45 36.47 -1.19 6.69
C ALA A 45 35.69 -1.70 5.44
N PRO A 46 35.84 -1.11 4.23
CA PRO A 46 35.09 -1.53 3.05
C PRO A 46 35.58 -2.87 2.49
N SER A 47 34.64 -3.79 2.23
CA SER A 47 34.88 -5.04 1.49
C SER A 47 35.23 -4.75 0.02
N PRO A 48 36.02 -5.61 -0.65
CA PRO A 48 36.52 -5.39 -2.01
C PRO A 48 35.37 -5.27 -3.03
N PRO A 49 35.57 -4.54 -4.15
CA PRO A 49 34.55 -4.45 -5.20
C PRO A 49 34.43 -5.80 -5.91
N CYS A 50 33.50 -6.65 -5.47
CA CYS A 50 33.12 -7.83 -6.21
C CYS A 50 32.53 -7.39 -7.57
N ALA A 51 33.11 -7.98 -8.60
CA ALA A 51 32.85 -7.78 -10.01
C ALA A 51 31.37 -7.50 -10.34
N ARG A 52 31.18 -6.50 -11.22
CA ARG A 52 29.94 -6.28 -11.97
C ARG A 52 29.44 -7.62 -12.51
N GLY A 53 28.26 -8.07 -12.09
CA GLY A 53 27.55 -9.10 -12.84
C GLY A 53 26.63 -10.02 -12.04
N SER A 54 26.90 -10.30 -10.77
CA SER A 54 26.02 -11.20 -10.01
C SER A 54 25.03 -10.38 -9.18
N ALA A 55 23.88 -10.08 -9.79
CA ALA A 55 22.71 -9.69 -9.03
C ALA A 55 22.42 -10.85 -8.07
N LEU A 56 22.73 -10.66 -6.79
CA LEU A 56 22.41 -11.60 -5.72
C LEU A 56 20.88 -11.64 -5.61
N VAL A 57 20.24 -12.44 -6.47
CA VAL A 57 18.82 -12.75 -6.38
C VAL A 57 18.67 -13.42 -5.01
N PRO A 58 17.86 -12.88 -4.09
CA PRO A 58 17.63 -13.53 -2.82
C PRO A 58 17.14 -14.94 -3.11
N ALA A 59 17.82 -15.95 -2.58
CA ALA A 59 17.46 -17.34 -2.78
C ALA A 59 15.97 -17.53 -2.46
N ALA A 60 15.18 -17.77 -3.51
CA ALA A 60 13.76 -18.02 -3.35
C ALA A 60 13.62 -19.32 -2.56
N ASN A 61 13.05 -19.24 -1.35
CA ASN A 61 12.79 -20.43 -0.56
C ASN A 61 11.86 -21.36 -1.37
N PRO A 62 12.29 -22.58 -1.72
CA PRO A 62 11.52 -23.47 -2.61
C PRO A 62 10.18 -23.91 -2.02
N LYS A 63 9.94 -23.62 -0.73
CA LYS A 63 8.63 -23.81 -0.10
C LYS A 63 7.61 -22.77 -0.54
N TYR A 64 8.03 -21.55 -0.88
CA TYR A 64 7.14 -20.41 -1.07
C TYR A 64 7.20 -19.87 -2.49
N HIS A 65 6.14 -20.12 -3.26
CA HIS A 65 5.95 -19.56 -4.59
C HIS A 65 4.63 -18.80 -4.66
N ASN A 66 4.66 -17.60 -5.23
CA ASN A 66 3.46 -16.76 -5.42
C ASN A 66 2.64 -17.19 -6.65
N ALA A 67 3.29 -17.82 -7.63
CA ALA A 67 2.69 -18.38 -8.83
C ALA A 67 3.41 -19.68 -9.18
N LYS A 68 2.65 -20.71 -9.53
CA LYS A 68 3.13 -22.00 -10.02
C LYS A 68 2.27 -22.40 -11.21
N VAL A 69 2.88 -23.07 -12.18
CA VAL A 69 2.20 -23.73 -13.29
C VAL A 69 2.91 -25.05 -13.50
N ASP A 70 2.14 -26.13 -13.49
CA ASP A 70 2.62 -27.46 -13.79
C ASP A 70 2.43 -27.71 -15.29
N ALA A 71 3.45 -28.26 -15.95
CA ALA A 71 3.37 -28.60 -17.37
C ALA A 71 2.42 -29.80 -17.62
N GLY A 72 2.20 -30.63 -16.60
CA GLY A 72 1.49 -31.90 -16.74
C GLY A 72 2.37 -32.97 -17.39
N ASP A 73 1.78 -34.15 -17.61
CA ASP A 73 2.45 -35.29 -18.25
C ASP A 73 2.26 -35.28 -19.78
N GLU A 74 1.37 -34.42 -20.29
CA GLU A 74 1.10 -34.23 -21.71
C GLU A 74 2.03 -33.16 -22.29
N ASP A 75 2.45 -33.30 -23.55
CA ASP A 75 3.25 -32.31 -24.27
C ASP A 75 2.43 -31.04 -24.54
N VAL A 76 2.33 -30.18 -23.53
CA VAL A 76 1.69 -28.86 -23.64
C VAL A 76 2.63 -27.92 -24.40
N ASP A 77 2.10 -27.29 -25.44
CA ASP A 77 2.83 -26.26 -26.19
C ASP A 77 3.39 -25.16 -25.26
N GLY A 78 4.61 -24.72 -25.55
CA GLY A 78 5.33 -23.77 -24.71
C GLY A 78 4.61 -22.42 -24.58
N GLU A 79 3.88 -22.00 -25.61
CA GLU A 79 3.11 -20.76 -25.60
C GLU A 79 1.89 -20.83 -24.66
N GLU A 80 1.21 -21.97 -24.64
CA GLU A 80 0.09 -22.23 -23.73
C GLU A 80 0.55 -22.19 -22.27
N LEU A 81 1.70 -22.83 -21.99
CA LEU A 81 2.31 -22.81 -20.66
C LEU A 81 2.69 -21.39 -20.21
N LEU A 82 3.27 -20.60 -21.12
CA LEU A 82 3.61 -19.21 -20.86
C LEU A 82 2.37 -18.35 -20.60
N ARG A 83 1.28 -18.59 -21.34
CA ARG A 83 0.01 -17.87 -21.14
C ARG A 83 -0.57 -18.17 -19.76
N ARG A 84 -0.59 -19.43 -19.35
CA ARG A 84 -1.03 -19.87 -18.01
C ARG A 84 -0.19 -19.23 -16.91
N PHE A 85 1.13 -19.22 -17.07
CA PHE A 85 2.03 -18.62 -16.09
C PHE A 85 1.80 -17.11 -15.98
N THR A 86 1.70 -16.41 -17.12
CA THR A 86 1.42 -14.97 -17.15
C THR A 86 0.11 -14.63 -16.46
N TRP A 87 -0.92 -15.47 -16.65
CA TRP A 87 -2.18 -15.32 -15.94
C TRP A 87 -2.03 -15.56 -14.43
N GLN A 88 -1.31 -16.58 -13.99
CA GLN A 88 -1.06 -16.83 -12.56
C GLN A 88 -0.32 -15.65 -11.89
N VAL A 89 0.72 -15.12 -12.54
CA VAL A 89 1.46 -13.93 -12.07
C VAL A 89 0.54 -12.71 -11.98
N SER A 90 -0.31 -12.51 -12.99
CA SER A 90 -1.28 -11.41 -13.03
C SER A 90 -2.35 -11.56 -11.94
N ARG A 91 -2.84 -12.78 -11.72
CA ARG A 91 -3.84 -13.12 -10.70
C ARG A 91 -3.28 -12.94 -9.28
N ALA A 92 -2.05 -13.37 -9.05
CA ALA A 92 -1.34 -13.14 -7.79
C ALA A 92 -0.96 -11.66 -7.58
N GLY A 93 -0.93 -10.85 -8.64
CA GLY A 93 -0.66 -9.41 -8.56
C GLY A 93 0.79 -9.07 -8.26
N VAL A 94 1.72 -10.01 -8.45
CA VAL A 94 3.14 -9.89 -8.04
C VAL A 94 3.81 -8.67 -8.68
N MET A 95 3.60 -8.46 -9.98
CA MET A 95 4.19 -7.34 -10.73
C MET A 95 3.64 -5.97 -10.30
N GLU A 96 2.39 -5.89 -9.86
CA GLU A 96 1.83 -4.66 -9.30
C GLU A 96 2.42 -4.38 -7.92
N GLU A 97 2.57 -5.41 -7.10
CA GLU A 97 3.10 -5.29 -5.74
C GLU A 97 4.58 -4.90 -5.72
N ILE A 98 5.41 -5.47 -6.60
CA ILE A 98 6.82 -5.08 -6.75
C ILE A 98 6.91 -3.60 -7.15
N ARG A 99 6.12 -3.16 -8.14
CA ARG A 99 6.09 -1.76 -8.57
C ARG A 99 5.63 -0.83 -7.44
N ARG A 100 4.65 -1.25 -6.63
CA ARG A 100 4.17 -0.50 -5.48
C ARG A 100 5.25 -0.33 -4.41
N ARG A 101 6.00 -1.40 -4.11
CA ARG A 101 7.04 -1.39 -3.06
C ARG A 101 8.35 -0.74 -3.49
N ARG A 102 8.52 -0.44 -4.78
CA ARG A 102 9.72 0.21 -5.31
C ARG A 102 10.00 1.57 -4.67
N ARG A 103 8.96 2.28 -4.21
CA ARG A 103 9.07 3.57 -3.52
C ARG A 103 8.25 3.56 -2.23
N HIS A 104 8.62 4.41 -1.28
CA HIS A 104 7.81 4.61 -0.08
C HIS A 104 6.41 5.12 -0.43
N GLU A 105 5.39 4.59 0.24
CA GLU A 105 3.99 4.97 0.08
C GLU A 105 3.47 5.46 1.44
N ASP A 106 3.19 6.76 1.53
CA ASP A 106 2.67 7.36 2.75
C ASP A 106 1.24 6.88 3.06
N ALA A 107 0.79 7.07 4.30
CA ALA A 107 -0.54 6.64 4.74
C ALA A 107 -1.68 7.23 3.88
N ARG A 108 -1.52 8.47 3.39
CA ARG A 108 -2.49 9.12 2.50
C ARG A 108 -2.59 8.39 1.16
N ASP A 109 -1.45 8.11 0.53
CA ASP A 109 -1.42 7.45 -0.77
C ASP A 109 -1.88 6.00 -0.67
N ARG A 110 -1.55 5.31 0.43
CA ARG A 110 -2.07 3.98 0.72
C ARG A 110 -3.59 3.95 0.78
N ARG A 111 -4.22 4.91 1.47
CA ARG A 111 -5.69 5.04 1.53
C ARG A 111 -6.27 5.31 0.14
N LYS A 112 -5.70 6.27 -0.59
CA LYS A 112 -6.12 6.64 -1.95
C LYS A 112 -6.05 5.46 -2.92
N ARG A 113 -4.95 4.70 -2.90
CA ARG A 113 -4.76 3.51 -3.74
C ARG A 113 -5.76 2.41 -3.42
N LYS A 114 -5.96 2.09 -2.13
CA LYS A 114 -6.94 1.09 -1.69
C LYS A 114 -8.35 1.44 -2.17
N ALA A 115 -8.77 2.69 -1.95
CA ALA A 115 -10.08 3.17 -2.39
C ALA A 115 -10.26 3.06 -3.92
N ARG A 116 -9.25 3.51 -4.70
CA ARG A 116 -9.28 3.42 -6.17
C ARG A 116 -9.31 1.98 -6.67
N SER A 117 -8.51 1.09 -6.09
CA SER A 117 -8.47 -0.33 -6.48
C SER A 117 -9.81 -1.02 -6.19
N ALA A 118 -10.39 -0.78 -5.01
CA ALA A 118 -11.71 -1.29 -4.65
C ALA A 118 -12.80 -0.77 -5.60
N ALA A 119 -12.85 0.54 -5.85
CA ALA A 119 -13.81 1.15 -6.76
C ALA A 119 -13.65 0.63 -8.20
N ARG A 120 -12.42 0.41 -8.69
CA ARG A 120 -12.17 -0.18 -10.01
C ARG A 120 -12.68 -1.63 -10.08
N LYS A 121 -12.39 -2.44 -9.07
CA LYS A 121 -12.86 -3.84 -8.99
C LYS A 121 -14.39 -3.92 -8.87
N PHE A 122 -15.01 -3.01 -8.13
CA PHE A 122 -16.46 -2.93 -8.02
C PHE A 122 -17.11 -2.59 -9.37
N ARG A 123 -16.65 -1.54 -10.06
CA ARG A 123 -17.17 -1.17 -11.39
C ARG A 123 -17.03 -2.30 -12.41
N ARG A 124 -15.91 -3.02 -12.42
CA ARG A 124 -15.72 -4.19 -13.29
C ARG A 124 -16.73 -5.30 -13.01
N ARG A 125 -17.03 -5.57 -11.73
CA ARG A 125 -18.04 -6.57 -11.35
C ARG A 125 -19.44 -6.15 -11.76
N LEU A 126 -19.80 -4.87 -11.63
CA LEU A 126 -21.11 -4.39 -12.07
C LEU A 126 -21.32 -4.57 -13.57
N ILE A 127 -20.32 -4.22 -14.39
CA ILE A 127 -20.41 -4.38 -15.85
C ILE A 127 -20.56 -5.86 -16.23
N LEU A 128 -19.83 -6.76 -15.57
CA LEU A 128 -19.90 -8.20 -15.83
C LEU A 128 -21.20 -8.83 -15.37
N ASN A 129 -21.85 -8.29 -14.33
CA ASN A 129 -23.12 -8.78 -13.80
C ASN A 129 -24.35 -8.15 -14.50
N SER A 130 -24.14 -7.12 -15.33
CA SER A 130 -25.19 -6.46 -16.11
C SER A 130 -25.28 -6.93 -17.56
N LEU A 131 -24.50 -7.97 -17.92
CA LEU A 131 -24.49 -8.66 -19.21
C LEU A 131 -24.99 -10.09 -18.99
#